data_AF-A0A923DBN9-F1
#
_entry.id   AF-A0A923DBN9-F1
#
_cell.length_a   1.000
_cell.length_b   1.000
_cell.length_c   1.000
_cell.angle_alpha   90.00
_cell.angle_beta   90.00
_cell.angle_gamma   90.00
#
_symmetry.space_group_name_H-M   'P 1'
#
loop_
_entity.id
_entity.type
_entity.pdbx_description
1 polymer ?
#
loop_
_entity_poly.entity_id
_entity_poly.type
_entity_poly.pdbx_seq_one_letter_code
_entity_poly.pdbx_strand_id
1 'polypeptide(L)'
;MNLSLKKENWYLELMIIVIAILAINLSVALIGFNNVLSIITGQMINLAGFVSLLFLARFHIKNNSNQLLYYFKNKLLISDLLLVALLIISGRICYNILIETEFVKLFNLDIFKNKQFFISHLSRFEAIIIFSISNAVLLLGVIAEELYFRCYLFDIQHKRFKNYTWIVNGFSWSIYHVFSLTNFLAFLPTCLMYSYIYQRRRNICITIFAHLINNFIAFYPMIKAYMTH
;
A
#
# COMPACT_ATOMS: atom_id res chain seq x y z
N MET A 1 17.71 -26.10 7.56
CA MET A 1 16.25 -26.35 7.69
C MET A 1 15.70 -26.57 6.29
N ASN A 2 15.58 -27.85 5.88
CA ASN A 2 15.04 -28.24 4.58
C ASN A 2 13.52 -28.14 4.62
N LEU A 3 12.98 -27.00 4.21
CA LEU A 3 11.56 -26.86 3.93
C LEU A 3 11.31 -27.45 2.54
N SER A 4 10.57 -28.56 2.51
CA SER A 4 10.18 -29.24 1.28
C SER A 4 9.50 -28.24 0.33
N LEU A 5 10.04 -28.15 -0.88
CA LEU A 5 9.56 -27.31 -1.96
C LEU A 5 8.20 -27.82 -2.44
N LYS A 6 7.10 -27.39 -1.82
CA LYS A 6 5.96 -27.04 -2.67
C LYS A 6 6.45 -25.90 -3.54
N LYS A 7 6.41 -26.04 -4.86
CA LYS A 7 6.58 -24.91 -5.79
C LYS A 7 5.51 -23.88 -5.40
N GLU A 8 5.89 -22.94 -4.55
CA GLU A 8 5.02 -21.83 -4.17
C GLU A 8 4.91 -20.94 -5.40
N ASN A 9 3.78 -21.04 -6.10
CA ASN A 9 3.46 -20.24 -7.27
C ASN A 9 3.06 -18.82 -6.86
N TRP A 10 3.95 -18.13 -6.15
CA TRP A 10 3.73 -16.79 -5.61
C TRP A 10 3.34 -15.78 -6.70
N TYR A 11 3.76 -16.00 -7.95
CA TYR A 11 3.40 -15.16 -9.09
C TYR A 11 1.93 -15.31 -9.50
N LEU A 12 1.34 -16.51 -9.36
CA LEU A 12 -0.10 -16.71 -9.59
C LEU A 12 -0.91 -16.03 -8.48
N GLU A 13 -0.46 -16.16 -7.23
CA GLU A 13 -1.10 -15.49 -6.10
C GLU A 13 -1.04 -13.97 -6.26
N LEU A 14 0.13 -13.42 -6.61
CA LEU A 14 0.30 -12.01 -6.94
C LEU A 14 -0.65 -11.57 -8.06
N MET A 15 -0.76 -12.35 -9.14
CA MET A 15 -1.66 -12.03 -10.26
C MET A 15 -3.12 -11.99 -9.81
N ILE A 16 -3.56 -12.95 -8.99
CA ILE A 16 -4.91 -12.98 -8.42
C ILE A 16 -5.16 -11.73 -7.55
N ILE A 17 -4.21 -11.37 -6.70
CA ILE A 17 -4.31 -10.18 -5.84
C ILE A 17 -4.37 -8.91 -6.69
N VAL A 18 -3.58 -8.81 -7.75
CA VAL A 18 -3.58 -7.66 -8.68
C VAL A 18 -4.94 -7.53 -9.38
N ILE A 19 -5.54 -8.65 -9.81
CA ILE A 19 -6.89 -8.65 -10.39
C ILE A 19 -7.93 -8.24 -9.34
N ALA A 20 -7.82 -8.76 -8.11
CA ALA A 20 -8.74 -8.44 -7.03
C ALA A 20 -8.66 -6.96 -6.63
N ILE A 21 -7.46 -6.39 -6.51
CA ILE A 21 -7.30 -4.97 -6.15
C ILE A 21 -7.77 -4.05 -7.29
N LEU A 22 -7.57 -4.44 -8.55
CA LEU A 22 -8.16 -3.74 -9.70
C LEU A 22 -9.69 -3.73 -9.63
N ALA A 23 -10.31 -4.87 -9.34
CA ALA A 23 -11.76 -4.98 -9.18
C ALA A 23 -12.29 -4.15 -8.00
N ILE A 24 -11.58 -4.15 -6.86
CA ILE A 24 -11.89 -3.32 -5.69
C ILE A 24 -11.85 -1.83 -6.06
N ASN A 25 -10.76 -1.37 -6.68
CA ASN A 25 -10.62 0.04 -7.01
C ASN A 25 -11.61 0.49 -8.09
N LEU A 26 -11.90 -0.36 -9.07
CA LEU A 26 -12.96 -0.12 -10.04
C LEU A 26 -14.32 0.00 -9.35
N SER A 27 -14.62 -0.88 -8.39
CA SER A 27 -15.87 -0.84 -7.62
C SER A 27 -16.00 0.46 -6.83
N VAL A 28 -14.94 0.87 -6.13
CA VAL A 28 -14.90 2.14 -5.38
C VAL A 28 -15.07 3.33 -6.33
N ALA A 29 -14.40 3.33 -7.49
CA ALA A 29 -14.52 4.39 -8.49
C ALA A 29 -15.93 4.46 -9.14
N LEU A 30 -16.59 3.31 -9.31
CA LEU A 30 -17.95 3.23 -9.82
C LEU A 30 -18.96 3.77 -8.81
N ILE A 31 -18.87 3.36 -7.54
CA ILE A 31 -19.67 3.87 -6.42
C ILE A 31 -19.48 5.39 -6.29
N GLY A 32 -18.23 5.85 -6.40
CA GLY A 32 -17.86 7.25 -6.22
C GLY A 32 -17.98 7.70 -4.76
N PHE A 33 -17.87 9.00 -4.56
CA PHE A 33 -17.90 9.61 -3.23
C PHE A 33 -18.90 10.77 -3.22
N ASN A 34 -20.14 10.44 -3.52
CA ASN A 34 -21.22 11.40 -3.72
C ASN A 34 -21.95 11.76 -2.41
N ASN A 35 -21.84 10.89 -1.40
CA ASN A 35 -22.42 11.08 -0.07
C ASN A 35 -21.69 10.22 0.98
N VAL A 36 -22.02 10.44 2.26
CA VAL A 36 -21.41 9.72 3.40
C VAL A 36 -21.53 8.20 3.25
N LEU A 37 -22.69 7.70 2.84
CA LEU A 37 -22.93 6.27 2.67
C LEU A 37 -21.98 5.69 1.62
N SER A 38 -21.82 6.35 0.46
CA SER A 38 -20.91 5.92 -0.60
C SER A 38 -19.44 5.90 -0.16
N ILE A 39 -19.01 6.87 0.67
CA ILE A 39 -17.69 6.85 1.30
C ILE A 39 -17.55 5.63 2.20
N ILE A 40 -18.49 5.41 3.12
CA ILE A 40 -18.45 4.29 4.06
C ILE A 40 -18.41 2.97 3.29
N THR A 41 -19.26 2.79 2.28
CA THR A 41 -19.27 1.60 1.43
C THR A 41 -17.94 1.40 0.73
N GLY A 42 -17.37 2.44 0.12
CA GLY A 42 -16.05 2.38 -0.51
C GLY A 42 -14.95 1.97 0.48
N GLN A 43 -14.96 2.53 1.69
CA GLN A 43 -14.00 2.17 2.74
C GLN A 43 -14.19 0.73 3.24
N MET A 44 -15.43 0.23 3.32
CA MET A 44 -15.68 -1.18 3.68
C MET A 44 -15.19 -2.15 2.61
N ILE A 45 -15.31 -1.80 1.32
CA ILE A 45 -14.76 -2.60 0.22
C ILE A 45 -13.22 -2.64 0.30
N ASN A 46 -12.58 -1.49 0.53
CA ASN A 46 -11.12 -1.43 0.74
C ASN A 46 -10.70 -2.29 1.95
N LEU A 47 -11.42 -2.17 3.05
CA LEU A 47 -11.16 -2.94 4.27
C LEU A 47 -11.25 -4.45 4.01
N ALA A 48 -12.25 -4.91 3.27
CA ALA A 48 -12.39 -6.33 2.91
C ALA A 48 -11.19 -6.83 2.09
N GLY A 49 -10.66 -6.01 1.18
CA GLY A 49 -9.43 -6.27 0.45
C GLY A 49 -8.22 -6.44 1.38
N PHE A 50 -8.00 -5.49 2.29
CA PHE A 50 -6.89 -5.55 3.25
C PHE A 50 -7.00 -6.71 4.24
N VAL A 51 -8.21 -7.03 4.70
CA VAL A 51 -8.45 -8.20 5.57
C VAL A 51 -8.13 -9.49 4.81
N SER A 52 -8.47 -9.58 3.53
CA SER A 52 -8.12 -10.73 2.68
C SER A 52 -6.60 -10.84 2.50
N LEU A 53 -5.90 -9.72 2.32
CA LEU A 53 -4.44 -9.69 2.23
C LEU A 53 -3.76 -10.10 3.55
N LEU A 54 -4.29 -9.63 4.70
CA LEU A 54 -3.85 -10.06 6.04
C LEU A 54 -4.11 -11.55 6.27
N PHE A 55 -5.25 -12.07 5.80
CA PHE A 55 -5.57 -13.48 5.91
C PHE A 55 -4.59 -14.34 5.10
N LEU A 56 -4.26 -13.93 3.87
CA LEU A 56 -3.24 -14.59 3.04
C LEU A 56 -1.86 -14.52 3.69
N ALA A 57 -1.42 -13.34 4.13
CA ALA A 57 -0.15 -13.18 4.83
C ALA A 57 -0.09 -14.07 6.08
N ARG A 58 -1.16 -14.09 6.89
CA ARG A 58 -1.28 -14.95 8.07
C ARG A 58 -1.23 -16.42 7.68
N PHE A 59 -1.99 -16.87 6.68
CA PHE A 59 -2.04 -18.27 6.27
C PHE A 59 -0.63 -18.81 6.00
N HIS A 60 0.21 -18.02 5.33
CA HIS A 60 1.58 -18.41 5.01
C HIS A 60 2.57 -18.21 6.15
N ILE A 61 2.40 -17.20 7.01
CA ILE A 61 3.24 -16.98 8.20
C ILE A 61 2.92 -17.98 9.34
N LYS A 62 1.68 -18.51 9.40
CA LYS A 62 1.17 -19.32 10.52
C LYS A 62 1.80 -20.71 10.64
N ASN A 63 2.65 -21.14 9.71
CA ASN A 63 3.44 -22.37 9.91
C ASN A 63 4.51 -22.24 11.01
N ASN A 64 4.70 -21.06 11.63
CA ASN A 64 5.45 -20.93 12.88
C ASN A 64 5.00 -19.67 13.65
N SER A 65 4.31 -19.81 14.79
CA SER A 65 3.82 -18.67 15.60
C SER A 65 4.92 -17.69 16.02
N ASN A 66 6.18 -18.13 16.06
CA ASN A 66 7.35 -17.31 16.35
C ASN A 66 7.83 -16.45 15.17
N GLN A 67 7.37 -16.69 13.93
CA GLN A 67 7.80 -15.92 12.76
C GLN A 67 7.25 -14.50 12.73
N LEU A 68 6.01 -14.27 13.17
CA LEU A 68 5.47 -12.91 13.17
C LEU A 68 6.25 -12.02 14.15
N LEU A 69 6.51 -12.53 15.36
CA LEU A 69 7.39 -11.88 16.35
C LEU A 69 8.81 -11.69 15.83
N TYR A 70 9.32 -12.59 14.99
CA TYR A 70 10.64 -12.44 14.36
C TYR A 70 10.73 -11.18 13.49
N TYR A 71 9.69 -10.86 12.71
CA TYR A 71 9.70 -9.65 11.88
C TYR A 71 9.67 -8.36 12.72
N PHE A 72 8.97 -8.38 13.86
CA PHE A 72 8.88 -7.23 14.79
C PHE A 72 9.96 -7.24 15.88
N LYS A 73 10.88 -8.23 15.88
CA LYS A 73 11.93 -8.36 16.90
C LYS A 73 12.87 -7.16 16.89
N ASN A 74 13.16 -6.64 15.70
CA ASN A 74 14.09 -5.54 15.52
C ASN A 74 13.40 -4.21 15.86
N LYS A 75 13.86 -3.57 16.93
CA LYS A 75 13.44 -2.22 17.29
C LYS A 75 14.00 -1.22 16.29
N LEU A 76 13.28 -0.12 16.08
CA LEU A 76 13.72 0.98 15.23
C LEU A 76 14.83 1.75 15.95
N LEU A 77 16.01 1.83 15.33
CA LEU A 77 17.15 2.58 15.86
C LEU A 77 17.09 4.04 15.41
N ILE A 78 17.78 4.95 16.10
CA ILE A 78 17.87 6.35 15.67
C ILE A 78 18.46 6.45 14.26
N SER A 79 19.42 5.58 13.91
CA SER A 79 19.98 5.53 12.55
C SER A 79 18.97 5.06 11.49
N ASP A 80 17.92 4.34 11.88
CA ASP A 80 16.82 3.98 10.97
C ASP A 80 15.91 5.17 10.66
N LEU A 81 15.86 6.20 11.51
CA LEU A 81 15.03 7.39 11.27
C LEU A 81 15.48 8.15 10.01
N LEU A 82 16.78 8.14 9.70
CA LEU A 82 17.29 8.69 8.44
C LEU A 82 16.79 7.90 7.22
N LEU A 83 16.68 6.58 7.35
CA LEU A 83 16.12 5.72 6.29
C LEU A 83 14.61 5.98 6.11
N VAL A 84 13.88 6.14 7.22
CA VAL A 84 12.45 6.53 7.20
C VAL A 84 12.29 7.87 6.49
N ALA A 85 13.08 8.89 6.87
CA ALA A 85 13.03 10.20 6.24
C ALA A 85 13.35 10.15 4.74
N LEU A 86 14.36 9.35 4.35
CA LEU A 86 14.73 9.15 2.95
C LEU A 86 13.62 8.46 2.14
N LEU A 87 12.95 7.46 2.72
CA LEU A 87 11.78 6.83 2.11
C LEU A 87 10.60 7.79 1.94
N ILE A 88 10.40 8.70 2.90
CA ILE A 88 9.36 9.72 2.81
C ILE A 88 9.69 10.71 1.69
N ILE A 89 10.89 11.30 1.71
CA ILE A 89 11.32 12.29 0.72
C ILE A 89 11.29 11.70 -0.70
N SER A 90 11.82 10.49 -0.88
CA SER A 90 11.78 9.82 -2.20
C SER A 90 10.36 9.55 -2.67
N GLY A 91 9.47 9.08 -1.80
CA GLY A 91 8.05 8.92 -2.10
C GLY A 91 7.40 10.21 -2.56
N ARG A 92 7.69 11.33 -1.88
CA ARG A 92 7.16 12.66 -2.24
C ARG A 92 7.71 13.17 -3.56
N ILE A 93 9.01 13.00 -3.83
CA ILE A 93 9.60 13.38 -5.11
C ILE A 93 8.96 12.58 -6.25
N CYS A 94 8.80 11.27 -6.10
CA CYS A 94 8.17 10.43 -7.13
C CYS A 94 6.71 10.85 -7.38
N TYR A 95 5.96 11.15 -6.32
CA TYR A 95 4.59 11.65 -6.42
C TYR A 95 4.51 13.01 -7.11
N ASN A 96 5.37 13.96 -6.73
CA ASN A 96 5.38 15.29 -7.34
C ASN A 96 5.76 15.22 -8.82
N ILE A 97 6.76 14.40 -9.18
CA ILE A 97 7.10 14.16 -10.59
C ILE A 97 5.88 13.63 -11.35
N LEU A 98 5.11 12.69 -10.79
CA LEU A 98 3.89 12.18 -11.43
C LEU A 98 2.82 13.26 -11.65
N ILE A 99 2.63 14.17 -10.68
CA ILE A 99 1.65 15.26 -10.82
C ILE A 99 2.11 16.32 -11.81
N GLU A 100 3.38 16.74 -11.72
CA GLU A 100 3.94 17.84 -12.51
C GLU A 100 4.23 17.44 -13.95
N THR A 101 4.61 16.18 -14.18
CA THR A 101 4.75 15.66 -15.52
C THR A 101 3.36 15.36 -16.09
N GLU A 102 3.09 15.79 -17.32
CA GLU A 102 1.87 15.45 -18.06
C GLU A 102 1.74 13.93 -18.37
N PHE A 103 2.50 13.08 -17.68
CA PHE A 103 2.50 11.64 -17.80
C PHE A 103 1.10 11.03 -17.55
N VAL A 104 0.28 11.68 -16.71
CA VAL A 104 -1.14 11.31 -16.52
C VAL A 104 -1.98 11.66 -17.75
N LYS A 105 -1.68 12.75 -18.45
CA LYS A 105 -2.34 13.14 -19.71
C LYS A 105 -1.96 12.20 -20.86
N LEU A 106 -0.73 11.70 -20.88
CA LEU A 106 -0.19 10.82 -21.92
C LEU A 106 -0.97 9.50 -22.08
N PHE A 107 -1.63 9.03 -21.00
CA PHE A 107 -2.45 7.81 -20.99
C PHE A 107 -3.97 8.08 -20.93
N ASN A 108 -4.40 9.33 -21.12
CA ASN A 108 -5.78 9.74 -21.34
C ASN A 108 -6.82 9.18 -20.34
N LEU A 109 -6.51 9.23 -19.04
CA LEU A 109 -7.38 8.73 -17.97
C LEU A 109 -8.38 9.78 -17.43
N ASP A 110 -8.98 10.57 -18.33
CA ASP A 110 -9.95 11.61 -17.96
C ASP A 110 -11.24 11.05 -17.31
N ILE A 111 -11.45 9.73 -17.36
CA ILE A 111 -12.54 9.02 -16.66
C ILE A 111 -12.50 9.28 -15.14
N PHE A 112 -11.31 9.48 -14.55
CA PHE A 112 -11.16 9.78 -13.13
C PHE A 112 -11.16 11.28 -12.80
N LYS A 113 -10.94 12.17 -13.78
CA LYS A 113 -10.95 13.62 -13.55
C LYS A 113 -12.36 14.19 -13.38
N ASN A 114 -13.35 13.59 -14.03
CA ASN A 114 -14.70 14.15 -14.11
C ASN A 114 -15.64 13.71 -12.98
N LYS A 115 -15.24 12.77 -12.12
CA LYS A 115 -15.93 12.49 -10.85
C LYS A 115 -15.28 13.29 -9.73
N GLN A 116 -15.37 14.62 -9.83
CA GLN A 116 -15.01 15.49 -8.73
C GLN A 116 -15.84 15.10 -7.48
N PHE A 117 -15.13 14.97 -6.37
CA PHE A 117 -15.63 14.58 -5.06
C PHE A 117 -16.47 15.74 -4.48
N PHE A 118 -17.71 15.88 -4.94
CA PHE A 118 -18.61 16.93 -4.48
C PHE A 118 -19.49 16.41 -3.35
N ILE A 119 -18.97 16.44 -2.13
CA ILE A 119 -19.84 16.52 -0.96
C ILE A 119 -19.85 17.97 -0.54
N SER A 120 -20.95 18.66 -0.86
CA SER A 120 -21.07 20.09 -0.64
C SER A 120 -21.06 20.44 0.85
N HIS A 121 -21.61 19.59 1.72
CA HIS A 121 -21.58 19.78 3.17
C HIS A 121 -21.59 18.44 3.93
N LEU A 122 -20.68 18.28 4.89
CA LEU A 122 -20.69 17.21 5.89
C LEU A 122 -21.00 17.81 7.24
N SER A 123 -21.89 17.19 8.01
CA SER A 123 -22.00 17.54 9.43
C SER A 123 -20.68 17.20 10.15
N ARG A 124 -20.39 17.91 11.24
CA ARG A 124 -19.21 17.63 12.08
C ARG A 124 -19.14 16.17 12.53
N PHE A 125 -20.29 15.56 12.82
CA PHE A 125 -20.38 14.15 13.21
C PHE A 125 -20.00 13.21 12.07
N GLU A 126 -20.53 13.44 10.85
CA GLU A 126 -20.17 12.66 9.66
C GLU A 126 -18.69 12.80 9.30
N ALA A 127 -18.14 14.01 9.41
CA ALA A 127 -16.72 14.26 9.19
C ALA A 127 -15.83 13.45 10.16
N ILE A 128 -16.18 13.40 11.45
CA ILE A 128 -15.46 12.58 12.45
C ILE A 128 -15.54 11.09 12.12
N ILE A 129 -16.71 10.59 11.70
CA ILE A 129 -16.89 9.19 11.31
C ILE A 129 -16.03 8.85 10.10
N ILE A 130 -16.13 9.64 9.04
CA ILE A 130 -15.37 9.44 7.79
C ILE A 130 -13.87 9.47 8.08
N PHE A 131 -13.41 10.44 8.87
CA PHE A 131 -12.03 10.54 9.30
C PHE A 131 -11.59 9.27 10.03
N SER A 132 -12.34 8.84 11.04
CA SER A 132 -11.98 7.69 11.87
C SER A 132 -11.90 6.40 11.06
N ILE A 133 -12.90 6.13 10.21
CA ILE A 133 -12.93 4.94 9.35
C ILE A 133 -11.78 4.98 8.35
N SER A 134 -11.57 6.11 7.67
CA SER A 134 -10.52 6.22 6.65
C SER A 134 -9.12 6.02 7.25
N ASN A 135 -8.86 6.56 8.45
CA ASN A 135 -7.59 6.34 9.14
C ASN A 135 -7.41 4.88 9.60
N ALA A 136 -8.49 4.23 10.06
CA ALA A 136 -8.44 2.81 10.41
C ALA A 136 -8.14 1.93 9.18
N VAL A 137 -8.80 2.20 8.05
CA VAL A 137 -8.57 1.51 6.77
C VAL A 137 -7.15 1.76 6.27
N LEU A 138 -6.65 2.99 6.34
CA LEU A 138 -5.28 3.35 5.95
C LEU A 138 -4.25 2.59 6.80
N LEU A 139 -4.41 2.59 8.13
CA LEU A 139 -3.51 1.90 9.05
C LEU A 139 -3.49 0.39 8.77
N LEU A 140 -4.68 -0.22 8.67
CA LEU A 140 -4.80 -1.65 8.39
C LEU A 140 -4.25 -2.01 7.01
N GLY A 141 -4.47 -1.15 6.00
CA GLY A 141 -3.95 -1.34 4.66
C GLY A 141 -2.43 -1.36 4.61
N VAL A 142 -1.78 -0.39 5.25
CA VAL A 142 -0.32 -0.36 5.34
C VAL A 142 0.22 -1.61 6.03
N ILE A 143 -0.37 -2.01 7.16
CA ILE A 143 0.06 -3.22 7.88
C ILE A 143 -0.15 -4.47 7.01
N ALA A 144 -1.29 -4.58 6.33
CA ALA A 144 -1.61 -5.68 5.43
C ALA A 144 -0.58 -5.82 4.30
N GLU A 145 -0.30 -4.71 3.63
CA GLU A 145 0.66 -4.66 2.54
C GLU A 145 2.07 -4.98 3.01
N GLU A 146 2.53 -4.37 4.10
CA GLU A 146 3.87 -4.63 4.60
C GLU A 146 4.04 -6.08 5.05
N LEU A 147 3.06 -6.67 5.74
CA LEU A 147 3.10 -8.09 6.09
C LEU A 147 3.09 -9.00 4.85
N TYR A 148 2.26 -8.70 3.86
CA TYR A 148 2.20 -9.51 2.65
C TYR A 148 3.49 -9.39 1.82
N PHE A 149 3.89 -8.17 1.47
CA PHE A 149 5.02 -7.95 0.57
C PHE A 149 6.36 -8.21 1.25
N ARG A 150 6.55 -7.86 2.52
CA ARG A 150 7.88 -7.87 3.18
C ARG A 150 8.08 -9.10 4.04
N CYS A 151 7.05 -9.56 4.74
CA CYS A 151 7.18 -10.77 5.54
C CYS A 151 7.01 -12.02 4.66
N TYR A 152 5.88 -12.13 3.98
CA TYR A 152 5.55 -13.33 3.21
C TYR A 152 6.28 -13.38 1.86
N LEU A 153 5.92 -12.49 0.92
CA LEU A 153 6.32 -12.60 -0.48
C LEU A 153 7.83 -12.41 -0.64
N PHE A 154 8.42 -11.46 0.09
CA PHE A 154 9.86 -11.23 0.04
C PHE A 154 10.65 -12.48 0.43
N ASP A 155 10.25 -13.21 1.48
CA ASP A 155 11.01 -14.37 1.96
C ASP A 155 10.97 -15.53 0.97
N ILE A 156 9.85 -15.71 0.28
CA ILE A 156 9.73 -16.69 -0.81
C ILE A 156 10.63 -16.28 -1.98
N GLN A 157 10.54 -15.01 -2.39
CA GLN A 157 11.37 -14.48 -3.47
C GLN A 157 12.86 -14.54 -3.09
N HIS A 158 13.22 -14.34 -1.82
CA HIS A 158 14.59 -14.37 -1.35
C HIS A 158 15.24 -15.73 -1.46
N LYS A 159 14.48 -16.81 -1.27
CA LYS A 159 14.97 -18.17 -1.48
C LYS A 159 15.46 -18.38 -2.92
N ARG A 160 14.85 -17.70 -3.91
CA ARG A 160 15.16 -17.83 -5.35
C ARG A 160 16.13 -16.77 -5.87
N PHE A 161 15.92 -15.49 -5.55
CA PHE A 161 16.61 -14.36 -6.17
C PHE A 161 17.74 -13.75 -5.34
N LYS A 162 17.86 -14.13 -4.05
CA LYS A 162 18.97 -13.76 -3.17
C LYS A 162 19.25 -12.25 -3.19
N ASN A 163 20.38 -11.83 -3.77
CA ASN A 163 20.82 -10.44 -3.82
C ASN A 163 19.89 -9.54 -4.66
N TYR A 164 19.14 -10.10 -5.61
CA TYR A 164 18.24 -9.37 -6.50
C TYR A 164 16.77 -9.37 -6.02
N THR A 165 16.51 -9.88 -4.82
CA THR A 165 15.14 -10.00 -4.29
C THR A 165 14.42 -8.67 -4.21
N TRP A 166 15.12 -7.60 -3.81
CA TRP A 166 14.55 -6.26 -3.73
C TRP A 166 13.98 -5.77 -5.06
N ILE A 167 14.58 -6.15 -6.20
CA ILE A 167 14.08 -5.80 -7.53
C ILE A 167 12.76 -6.51 -7.77
N VAL A 168 12.75 -7.84 -7.58
CA VAL A 168 11.56 -8.66 -7.83
C VAL A 168 10.41 -8.27 -6.90
N ASN A 169 10.71 -8.04 -5.62
CA ASN A 169 9.72 -7.65 -4.63
C ASN A 169 9.20 -6.24 -4.84
N GLY A 170 10.09 -5.27 -5.10
CA GLY A 170 9.69 -3.90 -5.39
C GLY A 170 8.85 -3.82 -6.66
N PHE A 171 9.23 -4.56 -7.71
CA PHE A 171 8.43 -4.68 -8.93
C PHE A 171 7.06 -5.32 -8.66
N SER A 172 7.03 -6.42 -7.89
CA SER A 172 5.77 -7.07 -7.50
C SER A 172 4.82 -6.12 -6.77
N TRP A 173 5.35 -5.31 -5.85
CA TRP A 173 4.57 -4.32 -5.11
C TRP A 173 4.16 -3.13 -5.97
N SER A 174 4.98 -2.70 -6.94
CA SER A 174 4.56 -1.68 -7.89
C SER A 174 3.45 -2.16 -8.82
N ILE A 175 3.45 -3.45 -9.20
CA ILE A 175 2.36 -4.05 -10.00
C ILE A 175 1.03 -4.03 -9.23
N TYR A 176 1.07 -4.25 -7.91
CA TYR A 176 -0.10 -4.15 -7.05
C TYR A 176 -0.76 -2.75 -7.09
N HIS A 177 0.00 -1.71 -7.46
CA HIS A 177 -0.49 -0.35 -7.63
C HIS A 177 -0.84 0.01 -9.09
N VAL A 178 -0.83 -0.96 -10.02
CA VAL A 178 -1.20 -0.71 -11.43
C VAL A 178 -2.72 -0.48 -11.50
N PHE A 179 -3.14 0.76 -11.28
CA PHE A 179 -4.43 1.28 -11.75
C PHE A 179 -4.29 1.89 -13.15
N SER A 180 -3.07 2.32 -13.46
CA SER A 180 -2.62 2.84 -14.73
C SER A 180 -1.13 2.55 -14.90
N LEU A 181 -0.64 2.58 -16.14
CA LEU A 181 0.79 2.46 -16.40
C LEU A 181 1.59 3.62 -15.77
N THR A 182 0.97 4.81 -15.68
CA THR A 182 1.55 5.98 -15.01
C THR A 182 1.75 5.75 -13.51
N ASN A 183 0.75 5.18 -12.82
CA ASN A 183 0.84 4.88 -11.40
C ASN A 183 1.95 3.85 -11.14
N PHE A 184 2.02 2.81 -11.96
CA PHE A 184 3.09 1.82 -11.87
C PHE A 184 4.48 2.46 -11.93
N LEU A 185 4.74 3.29 -12.95
CA LEU A 185 6.05 3.91 -13.13
C LEU A 185 6.40 4.90 -12.03
N ALA A 186 5.42 5.60 -11.46
CA ALA A 186 5.66 6.52 -10.36
C ALA A 186 5.91 5.83 -9.02
N PHE A 187 5.20 4.74 -8.74
CA PHE A 187 5.43 3.99 -7.51
C PHE A 187 6.68 3.11 -7.60
N LEU A 188 7.09 2.68 -8.79
CA LEU A 188 8.22 1.75 -8.98
C LEU A 188 9.50 2.18 -8.24
N PRO A 189 10.02 3.42 -8.35
CA PRO A 189 11.23 3.82 -7.62
C PRO A 189 11.07 3.72 -6.10
N THR A 190 9.93 4.19 -5.58
CA THR A 190 9.62 4.09 -4.14
C THR A 190 9.52 2.63 -3.72
N CYS A 191 8.79 1.79 -4.47
CA CYS A 191 8.65 0.38 -4.17
C CYS A 191 9.99 -0.36 -4.13
N LEU A 192 10.88 -0.06 -5.08
CA LEU A 192 12.23 -0.59 -5.13
C LEU A 192 13.06 -0.15 -3.92
N MET A 193 12.98 1.12 -3.50
CA MET A 193 13.69 1.62 -2.32
C MET A 193 13.21 0.95 -1.03
N TYR A 194 11.89 0.79 -0.85
CA TYR A 194 11.32 0.08 0.30
C TYR A 194 11.85 -1.35 0.38
N SER A 195 11.78 -2.08 -0.74
CA SER A 195 12.24 -3.46 -0.79
C SER A 195 13.76 -3.58 -0.65
N TYR A 196 14.54 -2.60 -1.11
CA TYR A 196 15.99 -2.55 -0.92
C TYR A 196 16.36 -2.33 0.56
N ILE A 197 15.75 -1.34 1.20
CA ILE A 197 15.99 -1.05 2.62
C ILE A 197 15.57 -2.26 3.47
N TYR A 198 14.42 -2.87 3.17
CA TYR A 198 13.99 -4.08 3.86
C TYR A 198 14.99 -5.24 3.66
N GLN A 199 15.52 -5.45 2.46
CA GLN A 199 16.54 -6.47 2.21
C GLN A 199 17.79 -6.27 3.08
N ARG A 200 18.24 -5.01 3.23
CA ARG A 200 19.46 -4.67 3.99
C ARG A 200 19.26 -4.72 5.49
N ARG A 201 18.11 -4.25 5.98
CA ARG A 201 17.85 -4.06 7.42
C ARG A 201 17.07 -5.20 8.04
N ARG A 202 16.28 -5.93 7.24
CA ARG A 202 15.35 -6.98 7.70
C ARG A 202 14.53 -6.50 8.92
N ASN A 203 14.05 -5.26 8.83
CA ASN A 203 13.28 -4.59 9.86
C ASN A 203 12.04 -3.97 9.22
N ILE A 204 10.88 -4.57 9.48
CA ILE A 204 9.60 -4.13 8.91
C ILE A 204 9.10 -2.83 9.54
N CYS A 205 9.54 -2.49 10.76
CA CYS A 205 9.12 -1.26 11.41
C CYS A 205 9.52 -0.03 10.57
N ILE A 206 10.72 -0.05 9.98
CA ILE A 206 11.22 1.03 9.10
C ILE A 206 10.24 1.27 7.95
N THR A 207 9.82 0.20 7.27
CA THR A 207 8.94 0.32 6.12
C THR A 207 7.51 0.66 6.54
N ILE A 208 6.97 0.08 7.61
CA ILE A 208 5.65 0.45 8.15
C ILE A 208 5.59 1.93 8.52
N PHE A 209 6.56 2.45 9.28
CA PHE A 209 6.54 3.86 9.69
C PHE A 209 6.65 4.80 8.50
N ALA A 210 7.57 4.54 7.57
CA ALA A 210 7.70 5.37 6.37
C ALA A 210 6.42 5.32 5.51
N HIS A 211 5.83 4.13 5.33
CA HIS A 211 4.61 3.94 4.53
C HIS A 211 3.41 4.65 5.18
N LEU A 212 3.21 4.50 6.49
CA LEU A 212 2.16 5.21 7.21
C LEU A 212 2.31 6.72 7.02
N ILE A 213 3.50 7.28 7.29
CA ILE A 213 3.73 8.73 7.18
C ILE A 213 3.44 9.23 5.76
N ASN A 214 3.93 8.52 4.73
CA ASN A 214 3.65 8.87 3.34
C ASN A 214 2.14 8.88 3.03
N ASN A 215 1.40 7.86 3.48
CA ASN A 215 -0.04 7.77 3.25
C ASN A 215 -0.80 8.86 4.02
N PHE A 216 -0.41 9.15 5.27
CA PHE A 216 -1.01 10.24 6.04
C PHE A 216 -0.76 11.61 5.38
N ILE A 217 0.45 11.89 4.90
CA ILE A 217 0.76 13.15 4.20
C ILE A 217 -0.05 13.27 2.91
N ALA A 218 -0.25 12.18 2.18
CA ALA A 218 -1.07 12.17 0.97
C ALA A 218 -2.57 12.36 1.28
N PHE A 219 -3.07 11.77 2.37
CA PHE A 219 -4.49 11.76 2.71
C PHE A 219 -4.96 13.00 3.49
N TYR A 220 -4.08 13.61 4.30
CA TYR A 220 -4.42 14.75 5.17
C TYR A 220 -5.01 15.97 4.44
N PRO A 221 -4.51 16.41 3.27
CA PRO A 221 -5.12 17.51 2.53
C PRO A 221 -6.55 17.24 2.11
N MET A 222 -6.89 15.99 1.75
CA MET A 222 -8.25 15.61 1.39
C MET A 222 -9.19 15.73 2.59
N ILE A 223 -8.76 15.30 3.77
CA ILE A 223 -9.52 15.44 5.02
C ILE A 223 -9.74 16.91 5.38
N LYS A 224 -8.69 17.73 5.29
CA LYS A 224 -8.76 19.16 5.67
C LYS A 224 -9.79 19.91 4.82
N ALA A 225 -9.90 19.58 3.53
CA ALA A 225 -10.91 20.14 2.65
C ALA A 225 -12.35 19.86 3.13
N TYR A 226 -12.60 18.71 3.77
CA TYR A 226 -13.93 18.36 4.30
C TYR A 226 -14.28 19.02 5.65
N MET A 227 -13.31 19.58 6.38
CA MET A 227 -13.51 20.14 7.73
C MET A 227 -13.50 21.67 7.77
N THR A 228 -13.19 22.34 6.66
CA THR A 228 -13.00 23.81 6.60
C THR A 228 -14.20 24.56 6.00
N HIS A 229 -15.31 23.86 5.74
CA HIS A 229 -16.61 24.37 5.32
C HIS A 229 -17.72 23.74 6.17
#